data_AF-A0A945KI72-F1
#
_entry.id   AF-A0A945KI72-F1
#
_cell.length_a   1.000
_cell.length_b   1.000
_cell.length_c   1.000
_cell.angle_alpha   90.00
_cell.angle_beta   90.00
_cell.angle_gamma   90.00
#
_symmetry.space_group_name_H-M   'P 1'
#
loop_
_entity.id
_entity.type
_entity.pdbx_description
1 polymer ?
#
loop_
_entity_poly.entity_id
_entity_poly.type
_entity_poly.pdbx_seq_one_letter_code
_entity_poly.pdbx_strand_id
1 'polypeptide(L)' 'MLSRLAPAKINWSLEIIGKRADGFHELKSWFVPIGLCDNLSASEAIQQQASLRVCGPQSEGVPTHEG' A
#
# COMPACT_ATOMS: atom_id res chain seq x y z
N MET A 1 -13.17 16.26 -6.18
CA MET A 1 -12.45 15.46 -5.15
C MET A 1 -13.08 14.07 -5.11
N LEU A 2 -12.26 13.02 -5.26
CA LEU A 2 -12.68 11.63 -5.22
C LEU A 2 -12.12 11.00 -3.95
N SER A 3 -12.92 10.22 -3.23
CA SER A 3 -12.48 9.48 -2.03
C SER A 3 -12.78 7.99 -2.14
N ARG A 4 -11.86 7.15 -1.67
CA ARG A 4 -11.97 5.69 -1.65
C ARG A 4 -11.36 5.14 -0.36
N LEU A 5 -11.93 4.04 0.13
CA LEU A 5 -11.29 3.24 1.17
C LEU A 5 -10.36 2.23 0.51
N ALA A 6 -9.15 2.07 1.07
CA ALA A 6 -8.19 1.04 0.70
C ALA A 6 -8.07 0.05 1.86
N PRO A 7 -8.74 -1.12 1.78
CA PRO A 7 -8.71 -2.11 2.85
C PRO A 7 -7.31 -2.71 3.04
N ALA A 8 -6.90 -2.84 4.30
CA ALA A 8 -5.74 -3.62 4.68
C ALA A 8 -6.02 -5.12 4.48
N LYS A 9 -4.95 -5.92 4.42
CA LYS A 9 -5.02 -7.38 4.33
C LYS A 9 -4.23 -8.04 5.44
N ILE A 10 -4.64 -9.27 5.75
CA ILE A 10 -3.85 -10.24 6.50
C ILE A 10 -3.46 -11.36 5.54
N ASN A 11 -2.20 -11.81 5.61
CA ASN A 11 -1.82 -13.10 5.04
C ASN A 11 -2.21 -14.16 6.05
N TRP A 12 -3.30 -14.88 5.82
CA TRP A 12 -3.79 -15.91 6.74
C TRP A 12 -2.83 -17.10 6.83
N SER A 13 -2.18 -17.43 5.71
CA SER A 13 -1.02 -18.30 5.67
C SER A 13 0.09 -17.62 4.89
N LEU A 14 1.34 -17.96 5.17
CA LEU A 14 2.48 -17.53 4.38
C LEU A 14 3.50 -18.67 4.31
N GLU A 15 3.64 -19.24 3.14
CA GLU A 15 4.61 -20.30 2.84
C GLU A 15 5.65 -19.75 1.86
N ILE A 16 6.92 -19.91 2.18
CA ILE A 16 8.05 -19.56 1.31
C ILE A 16 8.44 -20.84 0.56
N ILE A 17 8.18 -20.86 -0.75
CA ILE A 17 8.45 -22.04 -1.59
C ILE A 17 9.93 -22.10 -1.97
N GLY A 18 10.54 -20.95 -2.24
CA GLY A 18 11.94 -20.85 -2.62
C GLY A 18 12.35 -19.43 -2.99
N LYS A 19 13.64 -19.25 -3.28
CA LYS A 19 14.19 -17.99 -3.79
C LYS A 19 14.32 -18.06 -5.30
N ARG A 20 13.81 -17.03 -5.98
CA ARG A 20 13.86 -16.87 -7.44
C ARG A 20 15.17 -16.21 -7.87
N ALA A 21 15.51 -16.35 -9.15
CA ALA A 21 16.73 -15.78 -9.73
C ALA A 21 16.77 -14.23 -9.74
N ASP A 22 15.61 -13.58 -9.66
CA ASP A 22 15.47 -12.12 -9.57
C ASP A 22 15.62 -11.56 -8.14
N GLY A 23 15.94 -12.42 -7.17
CA GLY A 23 16.18 -12.02 -5.79
C GLY A 23 14.95 -12.04 -4.89
N PHE A 24 13.75 -12.24 -5.44
CA PHE A 24 12.51 -12.37 -4.66
C PHE A 24 12.24 -13.81 -4.22
N HIS A 25 11.29 -14.00 -3.30
CA HIS A 25 10.81 -15.33 -2.92
C HIS A 25 9.54 -15.68 -3.69
N GLU A 26 9.43 -16.95 -4.09
CA GLU A 26 8.16 -17.53 -4.50
C GLU A 26 7.35 -17.85 -3.23
N LEU A 27 6.12 -17.35 -3.17
CA LEU A 27 5.27 -17.42 -1.97
C LEU A 27 3.93 -18.07 -2.31
N LYS A 28 3.41 -18.85 -1.37
CA LYS A 28 2.01 -19.30 -1.34
C LYS A 28 1.32 -18.74 -0.11
N SER A 29 0.25 -17.99 -0.32
CA SER A 29 -0.41 -17.23 0.75
C SER A 29 -1.90 -17.08 0.47
N TRP A 30 -2.71 -17.15 1.53
CA TRP A 30 -4.12 -16.75 1.49
C TRP A 30 -4.25 -15.30 1.94
N PHE A 31 -4.70 -14.42 1.04
CA PHE A 31 -4.90 -13.01 1.33
C PHE A 31 -6.34 -12.77 1.76
N VAL A 32 -6.52 -12.21 2.96
CA VAL A 32 -7.84 -11.92 3.52
C VAL A 32 -7.94 -10.41 3.76
N PRO A 33 -8.83 -9.69 3.05
CA PRO A 33 -9.08 -8.28 3.33
C PRO A 33 -9.81 -8.13 4.67
N ILE A 34 -9.51 -7.06 5.40
CA ILE A 34 -10.15 -6.72 6.67
C ILE A 34 -10.74 -5.31 6.63
N GLY A 35 -11.60 -4.97 7.60
CA GLY A 35 -12.25 -3.66 7.65
C GLY A 35 -11.34 -2.49 8.04
N LEU A 36 -10.12 -2.74 8.50
CA LEU A 36 -9.12 -1.68 8.72
C LEU A 36 -8.71 -1.12 7.35
N CYS A 37 -8.85 0.19 7.14
CA CYS A 37 -8.59 0.81 5.84
C CYS A 37 -7.81 2.11 5.97
N ASP A 38 -7.05 2.44 4.93
CA ASP A 38 -6.67 3.82 4.65
C ASP A 38 -7.81 4.55 3.93
N ASN A 39 -7.94 5.86 4.15
CA ASN A 39 -8.82 6.71 3.36
C ASN A 39 -7.99 7.51 2.37
N LEU A 40 -8.17 7.21 1.09
CA LEU A 40 -7.50 7.89 -0.02
C LEU A 40 -8.40 8.98 -0.56
N SER A 41 -7.85 10.18 -0.71
CA SER A 41 -8.51 11.32 -1.32
C SER A 41 -7.66 11.89 -2.44
N ALA A 42 -8.28 12.15 -3.60
CA ALA A 42 -7.61 12.71 -4.77
C ALA A 42 -8.39 13.91 -5.33
N SER A 43 -7.65 14.89 -5.82
CA SER A 43 -8.15 16.03 -6.58
C SER A 43 -7.33 16.16 -7.86
N GLU A 44 -7.89 16.81 -8.89
CA GLU A 44 -7.11 17.16 -10.06
C GLU A 44 -5.90 18.00 -9.65
N ALA A 45 -4.75 17.67 -10.20
CA ALA A 45 -3.51 18.40 -9.94
C ALA A 45 -3.56 19.77 -10.63
N ILE A 46 -3.11 20.81 -9.93
CA ILE A 46 -2.86 22.12 -10.52
C ILE A 46 -1.47 22.06 -11.17
N GLN A 47 -1.34 22.51 -12.42
CA GLN A 47 -0.05 22.63 -13.14
C GLN A 47 0.73 21.31 -13.39
N GLN A 48 0.04 20.17 -13.54
CA GLN A 48 0.65 18.84 -13.83
C GLN A 48 1.61 18.30 -12.76
N GLN A 49 1.68 18.92 -11.58
CA GLN A 49 2.53 18.42 -10.50
C GLN A 49 1.72 17.54 -9.53
N ALA A 50 2.04 16.25 -9.48
CA ALA A 50 1.48 15.36 -8.47
C ALA A 50 2.10 15.65 -7.10
N SER A 51 1.27 15.60 -6.05
CA SER A 51 1.73 15.66 -4.66
C SER A 51 1.07 14.54 -3.86
N LEU A 52 1.78 14.05 -2.86
CA LEU A 52 1.30 13.03 -1.93
C LEU A 52 1.44 13.54 -0.51
N ARG A 53 0.37 13.40 0.27
CA ARG A 53 0.39 13.69 1.71
C ARG A 53 -0.13 12.47 2.44
N VAL A 54 0.61 12.07 3.47
CA VAL A 54 0.23 10.97 4.37
C VAL A 54 0.02 11.55 5.76
N CYS A 55 -0.99 11.05 6.48
CA CYS A 55 -1.34 11.49 7.83
C CYS A 55 -1.79 10.29 8.65
N GLY A 56 -1.73 10.40 9.98
CA GLY A 56 -2.19 9.38 10.91
C GLY A 56 -1.10 8.93 11.87
N PRO A 57 -1.44 8.08 12.85
CA PRO A 57 -0.50 7.69 13.90
C PRO A 57 0.71 6.90 13.39
N GLN A 58 0.63 6.28 12.21
CA GLN A 58 1.70 5.50 11.59
C GLN A 58 2.28 6.16 10.31
N SER A 59 2.09 7.48 10.13
CA SER A 59 2.61 8.17 8.93
C SER A 59 4.12 8.42 8.96
N GLU A 60 4.77 8.25 10.10
CA GLU A 60 6.21 8.44 10.23
C GLU A 60 6.98 7.41 9.38
N GLY A 61 7.93 7.90 8.57
CA GLY A 61 8.75 7.07 7.69
C GLY A 61 8.07 6.63 6.39
N VAL A 62 6.79 6.99 6.16
CA VAL A 62 6.12 6.72 4.88
C VAL A 62 6.63 7.70 3.81
N PRO A 63 7.20 7.23 2.69
CA PRO A 63 7.69 8.11 1.64
C PRO A 63 6.56 8.95 1.02
N THR A 64 6.76 10.26 0.91
CA THR A 64 5.82 11.20 0.27
C THR A 64 6.34 11.82 -1.02
N HIS A 65 7.58 11.47 -1.41
CA HIS A 65 8.23 11.87 -2.65
C HIS A 65 9.00 10.65 -3.22
N GLU A 66 9.24 10.65 -4.53
CA GLU A 66 10.24 9.72 -5.09
C GLU A 66 11.63 10.16 -4.63
N GLY A 67 12.47 9.20 -4.25
CA GLY A 67 13.90 9.42 -4.01
C GLY A 67 14.66 9.61 -5.31
#